data_AF-A0A0F2CQY3-F1
#
_entry.id   AF-A0A0F2CQY3-F1
#
_cell.length_a   1.000
_cell.length_b   1.000
_cell.length_c   1.000
_cell.angle_alpha   90.00
_cell.angle_beta   90.00
_cell.angle_gamma   90.00
#
_symmetry.space_group_name_H-M   'P 1'
#
loop_
_entity.id
_entity.type
_entity.pdbx_description
1 polymer ?
#
loop_
_entity_poly.entity_id
_entity_poly.type
_entity_poly.pdbx_seq_one_letter_code
_entity_poly.pdbx_strand_id
1 'polypeptide(L)'
;MESNMNNRSKSNWKYGFTLLLTIVFFTSLQYLFYWVTKVDFSILEKDFIEIYSFIVSVLSLFGVYFAIIQFSLQMKGDKNIYFGIDYVSYLQKSSQIYQFSTSNTFFTSLLLFVTFPIISKLGFLSFWLEKIWNSICLFLLCLFIILLYEGLNQILKITDENKTEKQNIIYNEKVKKVNELLQSLYNENNKRMPESSRIQYFFMHIKYEINIIIKSNSIDSEFEKQYYLNYLLYLLDVKDKISPKNIVYFLRGYLKMLNEYEIELLLESEKPLVFYYPLLDGFTSMHKNIDNDNNDILKEYIDELYDFLKKQEYLESPLLIKFVLDNPYLFLKEDLHQLTNFLDLIFSLNSFNIEELEYQLFNLGKSEDFVESDISKLVCNVWNYLFEMYDQRQIDLLLPFERHFEFQNFFGMNTEFIYEENWYSKTLVDYVEKNPKSELYNRIL
;
A
#
# COMPACT_ATOMS: atom_id res chain seq x y z
N MET A 1 19.41 -24.17 10.33
CA MET A 1 18.59 -23.47 9.33
C MET A 1 19.53 -22.99 8.25
N GLU A 2 19.85 -23.86 7.30
CA GLU A 2 20.61 -23.50 6.10
C GLU A 2 19.73 -22.65 5.20
N SER A 3 20.30 -21.55 4.76
CA SER A 3 19.71 -20.57 3.87
C SER A 3 19.42 -21.20 2.50
N ASN A 4 18.17 -21.59 2.26
CA ASN A 4 17.63 -21.64 0.90
C ASN A 4 17.28 -20.21 0.47
N MET A 5 18.29 -19.34 0.46
CA MET A 5 18.32 -18.24 -0.49
C MET A 5 18.43 -18.90 -1.86
N ASN A 6 17.31 -19.02 -2.53
CA ASN A 6 17.27 -19.14 -3.97
C ASN A 6 17.75 -17.79 -4.55
N ASN A 7 19.03 -17.46 -4.31
CA ASN A 7 19.82 -16.56 -5.11
C ASN A 7 19.93 -17.26 -6.46
N ARG A 8 18.88 -17.13 -7.26
CA ARG A 8 19.05 -17.15 -8.71
C ARG A 8 20.08 -16.07 -8.98
N SER A 9 21.33 -16.50 -9.12
CA SER A 9 22.33 -15.86 -9.95
C SER A 9 21.61 -15.57 -11.28
N LYS A 10 21.01 -14.39 -11.38
CA LYS A 10 20.58 -13.83 -12.67
C LYS A 10 21.88 -13.74 -13.43
N SER A 11 22.13 -14.74 -14.27
CA SER A 11 23.33 -14.83 -15.07
C SER A 11 23.60 -13.46 -15.69
N ASN A 12 24.69 -12.82 -15.24
CA ASN A 12 25.16 -11.51 -15.69
C ASN A 12 25.65 -11.53 -17.16
N TRP A 13 25.32 -12.57 -17.91
CA TRP A 13 25.67 -12.73 -19.31
C TRP A 13 25.13 -11.59 -20.18
N LYS A 14 23.95 -11.05 -19.83
CA LYS A 14 23.42 -9.83 -20.49
C LYS A 14 24.41 -8.66 -20.37
N TYR A 15 24.95 -8.40 -19.18
CA TYR A 15 25.90 -7.31 -18.96
C TYR A 15 27.26 -7.58 -19.59
N GLY A 16 27.74 -8.82 -19.53
CA GLY A 16 28.96 -9.23 -20.21
C GLY A 16 28.86 -9.09 -21.74
N PHE A 17 27.72 -9.46 -22.32
CA PHE A 17 27.44 -9.31 -23.74
C PHE A 17 27.37 -7.83 -24.15
N THR A 18 26.67 -6.99 -23.38
CA THR A 18 26.62 -5.54 -23.63
C THR A 18 28.01 -4.91 -23.56
N LEU A 19 28.85 -5.32 -22.59
CA LEU A 19 30.21 -4.82 -22.47
C LEU A 19 31.07 -5.22 -23.69
N LEU A 20 30.97 -6.48 -24.12
CA LEU A 20 31.69 -6.97 -25.30
C LEU A 20 31.25 -6.23 -26.57
N LEU A 21 29.94 -6.05 -26.77
CA LEU A 21 29.40 -5.32 -27.92
C LEU A 21 29.85 -3.86 -27.93
N THR A 22 29.87 -3.22 -26.76
CA THR A 22 30.33 -1.84 -26.60
C THR A 22 31.83 -1.70 -26.90
N ILE A 23 32.66 -2.66 -26.46
CA ILE A 23 34.09 -2.69 -26.79
C ILE A 23 34.29 -2.86 -28.30
N VAL A 24 33.56 -3.78 -28.94
CA VAL A 24 33.63 -3.99 -30.39
C VAL A 24 33.21 -2.73 -31.15
N PHE A 25 32.14 -2.08 -30.72
CA PHE A 25 31.65 -0.83 -31.30
C PHE A 25 32.69 0.29 -31.20
N PHE A 26 33.22 0.55 -30.01
CA PHE A 26 34.23 1.61 -29.82
C PHE A 26 35.56 1.30 -30.52
N THR A 27 35.98 0.03 -30.56
CA THR A 27 37.17 -0.37 -31.32
C THR A 27 36.96 -0.14 -32.82
N SER A 28 35.78 -0.47 -33.34
CA SER A 28 35.43 -0.24 -34.74
C SER A 28 35.38 1.26 -35.07
N LEU A 29 34.84 2.07 -34.16
CA LEU A 29 34.77 3.52 -34.30
C LEU A 29 36.16 4.16 -34.27
N GLN A 30 37.06 3.67 -33.41
CA GLN A 30 38.47 4.08 -33.40
C GLN A 30 39.17 3.73 -34.72
N TYR A 31 38.89 2.55 -35.29
CA TYR A 31 39.47 2.14 -36.58
C TYR A 31 38.95 3.01 -37.73
N LEU A 32 37.65 3.31 -37.76
CA LEU A 32 37.04 4.21 -38.73
C LEU A 32 37.63 5.63 -38.60
N PHE A 33 37.78 6.13 -37.37
CA PHE A 33 38.36 7.45 -37.12
C PHE A 33 39.82 7.53 -37.58
N TYR A 34 40.62 6.50 -37.31
CA TYR A 34 41.99 6.38 -37.82
C TYR A 34 42.02 6.37 -39.35
N TRP A 35 41.11 5.63 -40.00
CA TRP A 35 41.04 5.57 -41.46
C TRP A 35 40.72 6.94 -42.08
N VAL A 36 39.85 7.73 -41.46
CA VAL A 36 39.44 9.05 -41.95
C VAL A 36 40.48 10.14 -41.64
N THR A 37 41.03 10.16 -40.43
CA THR A 37 41.86 11.28 -39.94
C THR A 37 43.36 11.01 -40.01
N LYS A 38 43.78 9.75 -40.16
CA LYS A 38 45.17 9.27 -40.07
C LYS A 38 45.90 9.63 -38.77
N VAL A 39 45.17 10.03 -37.72
CA VAL A 39 45.73 10.31 -36.39
C VAL A 39 45.79 9.02 -35.60
N ASP A 40 47.00 8.59 -35.19
CA ASP A 40 47.15 7.49 -34.25
C ASP A 40 47.18 8.02 -32.81
N PHE A 41 46.41 7.37 -31.95
CA PHE A 41 46.37 7.64 -30.52
C PHE A 41 47.14 6.51 -29.82
N SER A 42 48.47 6.56 -29.85
CA SER A 42 49.37 5.67 -29.11
C SER A 42 49.63 6.23 -27.71
N ILE A 43 48.72 5.98 -26.78
CA ILE A 43 48.81 6.45 -25.39
C ILE A 43 49.73 5.54 -24.56
N LEU A 44 49.87 4.26 -24.92
CA LEU A 44 50.68 3.28 -24.20
C LEU A 44 52.20 3.39 -24.45
N GLU A 45 52.61 4.23 -25.40
CA GLU A 45 54.03 4.61 -25.61
C GLU A 45 54.54 5.58 -24.55
N LYS A 46 53.64 6.19 -23.76
CA LYS A 46 53.99 7.10 -22.67
C LYS A 46 54.59 6.39 -21.46
N ASP A 47 55.22 7.18 -20.59
CA ASP A 47 55.80 6.66 -19.36
C ASP A 47 54.75 6.02 -18.45
N PHE A 48 55.16 4.97 -17.72
CA PHE A 48 54.27 4.24 -16.81
C PHE A 48 53.58 5.17 -15.81
N ILE A 49 54.28 6.20 -15.34
CA ILE A 49 53.75 7.18 -14.39
C ILE A 49 52.58 7.96 -14.99
N GLU A 50 52.67 8.36 -16.26
CA GLU A 50 51.59 9.11 -16.93
C GLU A 50 50.35 8.23 -17.13
N ILE A 51 50.55 6.98 -17.55
CA ILE A 51 49.46 6.01 -17.75
C ILE A 51 48.74 5.74 -16.43
N TYR A 52 49.48 5.49 -15.35
CA TYR A 52 48.89 5.20 -14.05
C TYR A 52 48.29 6.43 -13.37
N SER A 53 48.84 7.62 -13.57
CA SER A 53 48.23 8.88 -13.12
C SER A 53 46.85 9.08 -13.75
N PHE A 54 46.70 8.75 -15.04
CA PHE A 54 45.41 8.79 -15.72
C PHE A 54 44.44 7.72 -15.20
N ILE A 55 44.90 6.48 -15.01
CA ILE A 55 44.08 5.39 -14.45
C ILE A 55 43.56 5.76 -13.05
N VAL A 56 44.44 6.26 -12.18
CA VAL A 56 44.06 6.71 -10.84
C VAL A 56 43.01 7.81 -10.92
N SER A 57 43.17 8.77 -11.84
CA SER A 57 42.19 9.85 -12.04
C SER A 57 40.80 9.31 -12.42
N VAL A 58 40.73 8.36 -13.35
CA VAL A 58 39.45 7.72 -13.74
C VAL A 58 38.84 6.94 -12.58
N LEU A 59 39.63 6.20 -11.80
CA LEU A 59 39.15 5.49 -10.62
C LEU A 59 38.63 6.46 -9.53
N SER A 60 39.30 7.59 -9.34
CA SER A 60 38.87 8.63 -8.39
C SER A 60 37.50 9.21 -8.74
N LEU A 61 37.15 9.35 -10.03
CA LEU A 61 35.81 9.79 -10.45
C LEU A 61 34.73 8.85 -9.89
N PHE A 62 34.88 7.54 -10.05
CA PHE A 62 33.94 6.56 -9.48
C PHE A 62 33.96 6.58 -7.95
N GLY A 63 35.12 6.79 -7.32
CA GLY A 63 35.22 6.99 -5.87
C GLY A 63 34.38 8.18 -5.38
N VAL A 64 34.43 9.31 -6.09
CA VAL A 64 33.61 10.50 -5.81
C VAL A 64 32.13 10.19 -6.00
N TYR A 65 31.76 9.48 -7.07
CA TYR A 65 30.37 9.07 -7.30
C TYR A 65 29.82 8.20 -6.15
N PHE A 66 30.58 7.17 -5.74
CA PHE A 66 30.17 6.33 -4.61
C PHE A 66 30.14 7.11 -3.30
N ALA A 67 31.03 8.09 -3.10
CA ALA A 67 30.98 8.97 -1.94
C ALA A 67 29.73 9.88 -1.94
N ILE A 68 29.31 10.41 -3.09
CA ILE A 68 28.07 11.20 -3.24
C ILE A 68 26.83 10.34 -2.94
N ILE A 69 26.80 9.11 -3.46
CA ILE A 69 25.76 8.14 -3.11
C ILE A 69 25.78 7.87 -1.62
N GLN A 70 26.95 7.55 -1.06
CA GLN A 70 27.11 7.23 0.35
C GLN A 70 26.71 8.40 1.25
N PHE A 71 27.01 9.63 0.86
CA PHE A 71 26.60 10.85 1.55
C PHE A 71 25.08 11.07 1.47
N SER A 72 24.47 10.89 0.30
CA SER A 72 22.99 10.89 0.15
C SER A 72 22.37 9.79 1.01
N LEU A 73 23.08 8.66 1.10
CA LEU A 73 22.77 7.51 1.94
C LEU A 73 23.17 7.69 3.42
N GLN A 74 23.79 8.78 3.86
CA GLN A 74 24.21 9.02 5.25
C GLN A 74 23.54 10.26 5.85
N MET A 75 23.27 11.29 5.03
CA MET A 75 22.22 12.29 5.29
C MET A 75 20.85 11.65 5.57
N LYS A 76 20.71 10.36 5.23
CA LYS A 76 19.73 9.40 5.78
C LYS A 76 19.46 9.50 7.28
N GLY A 77 20.46 9.78 8.12
CA GLY A 77 20.39 9.57 9.57
C GLY A 77 19.86 10.75 10.38
N ASP A 78 19.95 11.97 9.86
CA ASP A 78 19.73 13.18 10.67
C ASP A 78 18.31 13.78 10.52
N LYS A 79 17.49 13.28 9.58
CA LYS A 79 16.10 13.71 9.37
C LYS A 79 15.10 12.55 9.19
N ASN A 80 15.43 11.35 9.68
CA ASN A 80 14.72 10.07 9.52
C ASN A 80 13.22 10.20 9.19
N ILE A 81 12.83 9.71 8.03
CA ILE A 81 11.45 9.33 7.67
C ILE A 81 11.59 7.91 7.12
N TYR A 82 10.92 6.91 7.70
CA TYR A 82 11.07 5.50 7.31
C TYR A 82 10.78 5.31 5.82
N PHE A 83 9.73 5.94 5.30
CA PHE A 83 9.39 5.97 3.88
C PHE A 83 10.40 6.74 3.04
N GLY A 84 11.04 7.79 3.58
CA GLY A 84 12.10 8.51 2.87
C GLY A 84 13.34 7.64 2.62
N ILE A 85 13.75 6.86 3.63
CA ILE A 85 14.91 5.96 3.54
C ILE A 85 14.66 4.82 2.55
N ASP A 86 13.47 4.23 2.62
CA ASP A 86 13.07 3.20 1.67
C ASP A 86 12.89 3.78 0.25
N TYR A 87 12.50 5.06 0.11
CA TYR A 87 12.41 5.74 -1.18
C TYR A 87 13.74 5.90 -1.89
N VAL A 88 14.80 6.32 -1.18
CA VAL A 88 16.15 6.36 -1.75
C VAL A 88 16.60 4.95 -2.18
N SER A 89 16.35 3.96 -1.33
CA SER A 89 16.70 2.57 -1.61
C SER A 89 15.92 2.00 -2.81
N TYR A 90 14.65 2.36 -2.95
CA TYR A 90 13.80 2.02 -4.09
C TYR A 90 14.32 2.65 -5.39
N LEU A 91 14.64 3.95 -5.39
CA LEU A 91 15.20 4.64 -6.56
C LEU A 91 16.51 4.01 -7.03
N GLN A 92 17.37 3.62 -6.10
CA GLN A 92 18.63 2.95 -6.41
C GLN A 92 18.42 1.53 -6.93
N LYS A 93 17.55 0.74 -6.27
CA LYS A 93 17.23 -0.62 -6.71
C LYS A 93 16.49 -0.65 -8.05
N SER A 94 15.75 0.38 -8.41
CA SER A 94 15.05 0.47 -9.70
C SER A 94 15.95 0.94 -10.85
N SER A 95 17.03 1.66 -10.58
CA SER A 95 18.00 2.04 -11.62
C SER A 95 18.82 0.82 -12.09
N GLN A 96 18.71 0.51 -13.39
CA GLN A 96 19.52 -0.52 -14.04
C GLN A 96 21.01 -0.14 -14.06
N ILE A 97 21.32 1.15 -14.11
CA ILE A 97 22.69 1.66 -14.21
C ILE A 97 23.38 1.56 -12.85
N TYR A 98 22.65 1.86 -11.76
CA TYR A 98 23.12 1.58 -10.40
C TYR A 98 23.36 0.09 -10.16
N GLN A 99 22.42 -0.78 -10.59
CA GLN A 99 22.61 -2.24 -10.53
C GLN A 99 23.84 -2.70 -11.32
N PHE A 100 24.13 -2.10 -12.48
CA PHE A 100 25.34 -2.41 -13.24
C PHE A 100 26.60 -1.96 -12.50
N SER A 101 26.61 -0.75 -11.92
CA SER A 101 27.75 -0.21 -11.16
C SER A 101 28.13 -1.02 -9.91
N THR A 102 27.20 -1.81 -9.39
CA THR A 102 27.41 -2.72 -8.24
C THR A 102 27.66 -4.18 -8.66
N SER A 103 27.72 -4.45 -9.97
CA SER A 103 27.89 -5.80 -10.52
C SER A 103 29.35 -6.24 -10.64
N ASN A 104 29.59 -7.55 -10.62
CA ASN A 104 30.92 -8.12 -10.88
C ASN A 104 31.47 -7.75 -12.26
N THR A 105 30.61 -7.52 -13.26
CA THR A 105 31.01 -7.12 -14.62
C THR A 105 31.66 -5.73 -14.62
N PHE A 106 31.10 -4.79 -13.85
CA PHE A 106 31.70 -3.47 -13.68
C PHE A 106 33.07 -3.57 -13.01
N PHE A 107 33.20 -4.29 -11.89
CA PHE A 107 34.50 -4.49 -11.23
C PHE A 107 35.53 -5.20 -12.12
N THR A 108 35.08 -6.14 -12.95
CA THR A 108 35.93 -6.81 -13.95
C THR A 108 36.43 -5.79 -14.98
N SER A 109 35.57 -4.89 -15.46
CA SER A 109 35.97 -3.84 -16.40
C SER A 109 37.02 -2.88 -15.83
N LEU A 110 36.89 -2.50 -14.56
CA LEU A 110 37.90 -1.71 -13.85
C LEU A 110 39.22 -2.47 -13.71
N LEU A 111 39.16 -3.76 -13.37
CA LEU A 111 40.35 -4.60 -13.26
C LEU A 111 41.09 -4.74 -14.60
N LEU A 112 40.35 -4.96 -15.69
CA LEU A 112 40.93 -5.01 -17.05
C LEU A 112 41.55 -3.65 -17.43
N PHE A 113 40.90 -2.54 -17.08
CA PHE A 113 41.43 -1.20 -17.32
C PHE A 113 42.75 -0.94 -16.58
N VAL A 114 42.93 -1.45 -15.37
CA VAL A 114 44.19 -1.32 -14.60
C VAL A 114 45.30 -2.25 -15.10
N THR A 115 44.94 -3.46 -15.56
CA THR A 115 45.91 -4.53 -15.85
C THR A 115 46.40 -4.56 -17.30
N PHE A 116 45.57 -4.18 -18.27
CA PHE A 116 45.91 -4.20 -19.70
C PHE A 116 47.15 -3.38 -20.08
N PRO A 117 47.41 -2.19 -19.49
CA PRO A 117 48.63 -1.45 -19.76
C PRO A 117 49.92 -2.20 -19.40
N ILE A 118 49.92 -2.98 -18.31
CA ILE A 118 51.06 -3.81 -17.90
C ILE A 118 51.31 -4.89 -18.96
N ILE A 119 50.25 -5.58 -19.36
CA ILE A 119 50.32 -6.69 -20.31
C ILE A 119 50.80 -6.19 -21.68
N SER A 120 50.32 -5.02 -22.12
CA SER A 120 50.74 -4.40 -23.38
C SER A 120 52.23 -4.05 -23.39
N LYS A 121 52.77 -3.52 -22.27
CA LYS A 121 54.21 -3.20 -22.13
C LYS A 121 55.12 -4.45 -22.09
N LEU A 122 54.58 -5.63 -21.80
CA LEU A 122 55.33 -6.90 -21.85
C LEU A 122 55.50 -7.44 -23.29
N GLY A 123 55.00 -6.72 -24.31
CA GLY A 123 55.35 -6.92 -25.72
C GLY A 123 54.45 -7.87 -26.51
N PHE A 124 53.43 -8.47 -25.89
CA PHE A 124 52.50 -9.38 -26.56
C PHE A 124 51.24 -8.61 -27.04
N LEU A 125 50.94 -8.60 -28.36
CA LEU A 125 49.72 -8.01 -28.94
C LEU A 125 49.46 -6.53 -28.59
N SER A 126 50.52 -5.73 -28.36
CA SER A 126 50.44 -4.37 -27.81
C SER A 126 49.46 -3.44 -28.54
N PHE A 127 49.47 -3.44 -29.88
CA PHE A 127 48.59 -2.61 -30.70
C PHE A 127 47.09 -2.93 -30.52
N TRP A 128 46.73 -4.22 -30.48
CA TRP A 128 45.34 -4.64 -30.30
C TRP A 128 44.85 -4.40 -28.87
N LEU A 129 45.71 -4.69 -27.88
CA LEU A 129 45.42 -4.43 -26.47
C LEU A 129 45.22 -2.95 -26.18
N GLU A 130 45.96 -2.07 -26.86
CA GLU A 130 45.81 -0.63 -26.75
C GLU A 130 44.43 -0.14 -27.20
N LYS A 131 43.96 -0.57 -28.37
CA LYS A 131 42.64 -0.16 -28.87
C LYS A 131 41.50 -0.71 -28.00
N ILE A 132 41.65 -1.94 -27.49
CA ILE A 132 40.71 -2.51 -26.52
C ILE A 132 40.73 -1.70 -25.22
N TRP A 133 41.91 -1.35 -24.71
CA TRP A 133 42.06 -0.56 -23.48
C TRP A 133 41.45 0.85 -23.62
N ASN A 134 41.70 1.54 -24.72
CA ASN A 134 41.07 2.83 -25.03
C ASN A 134 39.55 2.72 -25.11
N SER A 135 39.03 1.62 -25.66
CA SER A 135 37.59 1.35 -25.73
C SER A 135 36.97 1.13 -24.35
N ILE A 136 37.66 0.39 -23.48
CA ILE A 136 37.26 0.22 -22.07
C ILE A 136 37.29 1.57 -21.35
N CYS A 137 38.33 2.38 -21.57
CA CYS A 137 38.44 3.71 -20.97
C CYS A 137 37.27 4.62 -21.35
N LEU A 138 36.99 4.73 -22.65
CA LEU A 138 35.91 5.57 -23.15
C LEU A 138 34.54 5.09 -22.67
N PHE A 139 34.34 3.76 -22.62
CA PHE A 139 33.17 3.16 -21.98
C PHE A 139 33.02 3.60 -20.51
N LEU A 140 34.09 3.51 -19.72
CA LEU A 140 34.08 3.91 -18.31
C LEU A 140 33.80 5.41 -18.14
N LEU A 141 34.36 6.28 -18.98
CA LEU A 141 34.09 7.72 -18.92
C LEU A 141 32.62 8.04 -19.28
N CYS A 142 32.08 7.43 -20.33
CA CYS A 142 30.66 7.58 -20.67
C CYS A 142 29.76 7.06 -19.55
N LEU A 143 30.09 5.90 -18.98
CA LEU A 143 29.37 5.33 -17.85
C LEU A 143 29.38 6.28 -16.64
N PHE A 144 30.53 6.88 -16.33
CA PHE A 144 30.65 7.84 -15.23
C PHE A 144 29.74 9.06 -15.43
N ILE A 145 29.69 9.64 -16.63
CA ILE A 145 28.81 10.78 -16.93
C ILE A 145 27.34 10.41 -16.72
N ILE A 146 26.94 9.21 -17.19
CA ILE A 146 25.57 8.72 -17.02
C ILE A 146 25.25 8.48 -15.55
N LEU A 147 26.17 7.84 -14.80
CA LEU A 147 26.02 7.62 -13.37
C LEU A 147 25.88 8.94 -12.60
N LEU A 148 26.68 9.94 -12.95
CA LEU A 148 26.61 11.27 -12.34
C LEU A 148 25.28 11.97 -12.64
N TYR A 149 24.80 11.91 -13.88
CA TYR A 149 23.49 12.43 -14.26
C TYR A 149 22.35 11.75 -13.48
N GLU A 150 22.35 10.41 -13.41
CA GLU A 150 21.36 9.67 -12.64
C GLU A 150 21.44 9.95 -11.14
N GLY A 151 22.65 10.01 -10.59
CA GLY A 151 22.87 10.31 -9.17
C GLY A 151 22.36 11.70 -8.79
N LEU A 152 22.63 12.71 -9.62
CA LEU A 152 22.11 14.06 -9.42
C LEU A 152 20.58 14.11 -9.54
N ASN A 153 19.99 13.44 -10.54
CA ASN A 153 18.53 13.34 -10.66
C ASN A 153 17.90 12.64 -9.46
N GLN A 154 18.54 11.61 -8.91
CA GLN A 154 18.08 10.96 -7.69
C GLN A 154 18.13 11.93 -6.51
N ILE A 155 19.22 12.67 -6.34
CA ILE A 155 19.33 13.70 -5.28
C ILE A 155 18.22 14.73 -5.44
N LEU A 156 17.99 15.27 -6.64
CA LEU A 156 16.91 16.23 -6.90
C LEU A 156 15.53 15.65 -6.56
N LYS A 157 15.24 14.41 -6.99
CA LYS A 157 13.99 13.71 -6.62
C LYS A 157 13.87 13.53 -5.12
N ILE A 158 14.96 13.26 -4.41
CA ILE A 158 14.97 13.09 -2.95
C ILE A 158 14.74 14.45 -2.26
N THR A 159 15.34 15.53 -2.77
CA THR A 159 15.20 16.90 -2.23
C THR A 159 13.86 17.54 -2.55
N ASP A 160 13.13 17.05 -3.56
CA ASP A 160 11.78 17.53 -3.90
C ASP A 160 10.83 17.50 -2.68
N GLU A 161 9.98 18.52 -2.53
CA GLU A 161 9.13 18.69 -1.35
C GLU A 161 7.85 17.84 -1.39
N ASN A 162 7.57 17.13 -2.50
CA ASN A 162 6.38 16.29 -2.63
C ASN A 162 6.48 15.01 -1.76
N LYS A 163 6.20 15.16 -0.46
CA LYS A 163 6.26 14.12 0.57
C LYS A 163 5.22 13.00 0.32
N THR A 164 4.01 13.36 -0.07
CA THR A 164 2.87 12.45 -0.25
C THR A 164 3.11 11.43 -1.37
N GLU A 165 3.62 11.88 -2.52
CA GLU A 165 3.90 10.97 -3.64
C GLU A 165 4.96 9.91 -3.27
N LYS A 166 6.02 10.33 -2.57
CA LYS A 166 7.10 9.43 -2.11
C LYS A 166 6.60 8.40 -1.12
N GLN A 167 5.76 8.83 -0.17
CA GLN A 167 5.12 7.96 0.80
C GLN A 167 4.25 6.91 0.11
N ASN A 168 3.41 7.32 -0.86
CA ASN A 168 2.55 6.41 -1.62
C ASN A 168 3.34 5.34 -2.38
N ILE A 169 4.44 5.72 -3.04
CA ILE A 169 5.29 4.76 -3.78
C ILE A 169 5.84 3.68 -2.84
N ILE A 170 6.36 4.07 -1.67
CA ILE A 170 6.99 3.11 -0.76
C ILE A 170 5.97 2.30 0.00
N TYR A 171 4.87 2.92 0.39
CA TYR A 171 3.75 2.21 0.97
C TYR A 171 3.26 1.11 0.02
N ASN A 172 3.05 1.42 -1.26
CA ASN A 172 2.66 0.43 -2.28
C ASN A 172 3.71 -0.68 -2.44
N GLU A 173 5.00 -0.36 -2.39
CA GLU A 173 6.06 -1.38 -2.43
C GLU A 173 6.03 -2.30 -1.20
N LYS A 174 5.74 -1.75 -0.01
CA LYS A 174 5.63 -2.52 1.23
C LYS A 174 4.42 -3.43 1.21
N VAL A 175 3.26 -2.91 0.84
CA VAL A 175 2.03 -3.69 0.65
C VAL A 175 2.26 -4.81 -0.35
N LYS A 176 2.95 -4.54 -1.47
CA LYS A 176 3.32 -5.58 -2.43
C LYS A 176 4.16 -6.70 -1.79
N LYS A 177 5.18 -6.36 -1.00
CA LYS A 177 6.00 -7.35 -0.27
C LYS A 177 5.18 -8.15 0.73
N VAL A 178 4.24 -7.51 1.42
CA VAL A 178 3.34 -8.19 2.35
C VAL A 178 2.40 -9.14 1.61
N ASN A 179 1.86 -8.73 0.46
CA ASN A 179 1.05 -9.60 -0.39
C ASN A 179 1.87 -10.78 -0.95
N GLU A 180 3.12 -10.55 -1.37
CA GLU A 180 4.04 -11.62 -1.77
C GLU A 180 4.33 -12.59 -0.61
N LEU A 181 4.51 -12.08 0.61
CA LEU A 181 4.64 -12.89 1.82
C LEU A 181 3.37 -13.73 2.06
N LEU A 182 2.19 -13.11 2.04
CA LEU A 182 0.92 -13.80 2.22
C LEU A 182 0.76 -14.91 1.19
N GLN A 183 0.97 -14.60 -0.10
CA GLN A 183 0.94 -15.60 -1.17
C GLN A 183 1.93 -16.75 -0.91
N SER A 184 3.16 -16.43 -0.49
CA SER A 184 4.16 -17.45 -0.21
C SER A 184 3.74 -18.41 0.91
N LEU A 185 3.02 -17.94 1.93
CA LEU A 185 2.54 -18.77 3.05
C LEU A 185 1.46 -19.76 2.61
N TYR A 186 0.74 -19.47 1.54
CA TYR A 186 -0.33 -20.32 1.02
C TYR A 186 0.06 -21.11 -0.25
N ASN A 187 1.32 -21.04 -0.66
CA ASN A 187 1.86 -21.88 -1.73
C ASN A 187 1.98 -23.35 -1.32
N GLU A 188 2.04 -24.26 -2.31
CA GLU A 188 2.06 -25.71 -2.07
C GLU A 188 3.16 -26.18 -1.11
N ASN A 189 4.31 -25.54 -1.14
CA ASN A 189 5.46 -25.86 -0.29
C ASN A 189 5.18 -25.64 1.21
N ASN A 190 4.26 -24.73 1.54
CA ASN A 190 3.89 -24.38 2.91
C ASN A 190 2.56 -25.00 3.35
N LYS A 191 1.94 -25.87 2.52
CA LYS A 191 0.67 -26.55 2.84
C LYS A 191 0.69 -27.36 4.14
N ARG A 192 1.88 -27.79 4.60
CA ARG A 192 2.05 -28.58 5.83
C ARG A 192 1.87 -27.78 7.12
N MET A 193 2.01 -26.47 7.08
CA MET A 193 1.83 -25.61 8.25
C MET A 193 0.33 -25.39 8.51
N PRO A 194 -0.18 -25.56 9.74
CA PRO A 194 -1.56 -25.20 10.07
C PRO A 194 -1.86 -23.74 9.71
N GLU A 195 -3.05 -23.46 9.21
CA GLU A 195 -3.42 -22.11 8.76
C GLU A 195 -3.36 -21.07 9.88
N SER A 196 -3.78 -21.43 11.10
CA SER A 196 -3.64 -20.58 12.28
C SER A 196 -2.19 -20.16 12.53
N SER A 197 -1.24 -21.07 12.37
CA SER A 197 0.19 -20.77 12.49
C SER A 197 0.68 -19.86 11.36
N ARG A 198 0.16 -20.01 10.13
CA ARG A 198 0.49 -19.12 9.01
C ARG A 198 0.01 -17.69 9.28
N ILE A 199 -1.21 -17.55 9.79
CA ILE A 199 -1.79 -16.27 10.20
C ILE A 199 -0.94 -15.63 11.31
N GLN A 200 -0.54 -16.40 12.34
CA GLN A 200 0.35 -15.91 13.39
C GLN A 200 1.71 -15.45 12.84
N TYR A 201 2.30 -16.23 11.94
CA TYR A 201 3.57 -15.88 11.31
C TYR A 201 3.44 -14.61 10.45
N PHE A 202 2.34 -14.47 9.72
CA PHE A 202 2.02 -13.25 8.97
C PHE A 202 1.98 -12.04 9.91
N PHE A 203 1.21 -12.09 11.00
CA PHE A 203 1.17 -10.98 11.96
C PHE A 203 2.52 -10.71 12.65
N MET A 204 3.33 -11.73 12.89
CA MET A 204 4.69 -11.55 13.42
C MET A 204 5.54 -10.69 12.47
N HIS A 205 5.43 -10.89 11.16
CA HIS A 205 6.12 -10.07 10.16
C HIS A 205 5.60 -8.63 10.13
N ILE A 206 4.28 -8.44 10.18
CA ILE A 206 3.70 -7.09 10.23
C ILE A 206 4.19 -6.33 11.46
N LYS A 207 4.17 -6.97 12.64
CA LYS A 207 4.72 -6.40 13.88
C LYS A 207 6.21 -6.08 13.78
N TYR A 208 6.98 -6.93 13.12
CA TYR A 208 8.41 -6.69 12.90
C TYR A 208 8.62 -5.42 12.06
N GLU A 209 7.89 -5.25 10.96
CA GLU A 209 7.97 -4.03 10.14
C GLU A 209 7.56 -2.78 10.92
N ILE A 210 6.46 -2.83 11.68
CA ILE A 210 6.03 -1.72 12.54
C ILE A 210 7.11 -1.35 13.56
N ASN A 211 7.73 -2.35 14.19
CA ASN A 211 8.82 -2.10 15.13
C ASN A 211 10.03 -1.44 14.46
N ILE A 212 10.27 -1.67 13.16
CA ILE A 212 11.31 -0.94 12.41
C ILE A 212 10.85 0.51 12.19
N ILE A 213 9.59 0.75 11.81
CA ILE A 213 9.03 2.10 11.65
C ILE A 213 9.20 2.90 12.95
N ILE A 214 8.77 2.34 14.09
CA ILE A 214 8.88 2.98 15.41
C ILE A 214 10.35 3.24 15.77
N LYS A 215 11.23 2.24 15.61
CA LYS A 215 12.66 2.37 15.93
C LYS A 215 13.44 3.31 15.02
N SER A 216 12.85 3.75 13.91
CA SER A 216 13.49 4.73 13.03
C SER A 216 13.67 6.09 13.71
N ASN A 217 13.00 6.35 14.84
CA ASN A 217 13.03 7.63 15.58
C ASN A 217 12.79 8.84 14.66
N SER A 218 11.98 8.60 13.63
CA SER A 218 11.52 9.55 12.64
C SER A 218 10.51 10.50 13.27
N ILE A 219 10.54 11.80 12.93
CA ILE A 219 9.47 12.72 13.38
C ILE A 219 8.11 12.28 12.84
N ASP A 220 8.11 11.53 11.73
CA ASP A 220 6.93 11.01 11.07
C ASP A 220 6.60 9.57 11.51
N SER A 221 7.38 8.91 12.38
CA SER A 221 7.21 7.48 12.67
C SER A 221 5.80 7.13 13.15
N GLU A 222 5.19 8.05 13.91
CA GLU A 222 3.82 7.91 14.38
C GLU A 222 2.84 7.94 13.19
N PHE A 223 2.91 8.97 12.35
CA PHE A 223 2.11 9.04 11.12
C PHE A 223 2.34 7.81 10.23
N GLU A 224 3.58 7.37 10.04
CA GLU A 224 3.92 6.25 9.16
C GLU A 224 3.34 4.92 9.68
N LYS A 225 3.34 4.72 11.00
CA LYS A 225 2.69 3.60 11.68
C LYS A 225 1.17 3.64 11.47
N GLN A 226 0.54 4.79 11.69
CA GLN A 226 -0.90 5.01 11.51
C GLN A 226 -1.32 4.73 10.05
N TYR A 227 -0.60 5.34 9.10
CA TYR A 227 -0.84 5.19 7.67
C TYR A 227 -0.68 3.73 7.23
N TYR A 228 0.38 3.06 7.68
CA TYR A 228 0.65 1.69 7.29
C TYR A 228 -0.48 0.73 7.68
N LEU A 229 -0.96 0.80 8.93
CA LEU A 229 -2.00 -0.09 9.44
C LEU A 229 -3.43 0.31 9.03
N ASN A 230 -3.71 1.58 8.74
CA ASN A 230 -5.04 1.94 8.24
C ASN A 230 -5.29 1.37 6.85
N TYR A 231 -4.28 1.39 5.99
CA TYR A 231 -4.43 0.99 4.60
C TYR A 231 -4.11 -0.48 4.34
N LEU A 232 -3.39 -1.16 5.24
CA LEU A 232 -2.88 -2.50 4.94
C LEU A 232 -4.03 -3.46 4.64
N LEU A 233 -5.03 -3.54 5.51
CA LEU A 233 -6.17 -4.45 5.33
C LEU A 233 -6.91 -4.22 4.00
N TYR A 234 -7.08 -2.96 3.61
CA TYR A 234 -7.73 -2.55 2.35
C TYR A 234 -7.00 -3.05 1.10
N LEU A 235 -5.68 -3.14 1.14
CA LEU A 235 -4.85 -3.52 -0.01
C LEU A 235 -4.35 -4.96 0.03
N LEU A 236 -4.73 -5.75 1.04
CA LEU A 236 -4.34 -7.15 1.13
C LEU A 236 -5.14 -8.00 0.12
N ASP A 237 -4.43 -8.79 -0.67
CA ASP A 237 -5.02 -9.80 -1.56
C ASP A 237 -5.28 -11.09 -0.78
N VAL A 238 -6.32 -11.06 0.05
CA VAL A 238 -6.67 -12.17 0.96
C VAL A 238 -7.56 -13.21 0.28
N LYS A 239 -8.18 -12.86 -0.84
CA LYS A 239 -9.15 -13.70 -1.54
C LYS A 239 -8.50 -15.05 -1.91
N ASP A 240 -9.20 -16.14 -1.58
CA ASP A 240 -8.75 -17.51 -1.79
C ASP A 240 -7.43 -17.89 -1.09
N LYS A 241 -6.89 -17.02 -0.21
CA LYS A 241 -5.68 -17.30 0.61
C LYS A 241 -6.07 -17.78 2.00
N ILE A 242 -6.94 -17.03 2.67
CA ILE A 242 -7.45 -17.41 3.99
C ILE A 242 -8.76 -18.14 3.80
N SER A 243 -8.89 -19.32 4.41
CA SER A 243 -10.13 -20.07 4.36
C SER A 243 -11.23 -19.29 5.10
N PRO A 244 -12.47 -19.29 4.57
CA PRO A 244 -13.58 -18.53 5.14
C PRO A 244 -13.78 -18.69 6.66
N LYS A 245 -13.60 -19.91 7.18
CA LYS A 245 -13.66 -20.24 8.62
C LYS A 245 -12.60 -19.57 9.50
N ASN A 246 -11.47 -19.15 8.91
CA ASN A 246 -10.34 -18.55 9.63
C ASN A 246 -10.28 -17.02 9.47
N ILE A 247 -11.20 -16.42 8.72
CA ILE A 247 -11.23 -14.96 8.51
C ILE A 247 -11.50 -14.22 9.82
N VAL A 248 -12.45 -14.69 10.65
CA VAL A 248 -12.73 -14.06 11.95
C VAL A 248 -11.49 -14.10 12.86
N TYR A 249 -10.77 -15.23 12.89
CA TYR A 249 -9.51 -15.34 13.62
C TYR A 249 -8.45 -14.35 13.11
N PHE A 250 -8.35 -14.18 11.79
CA PHE A 250 -7.46 -13.18 11.18
C PHE A 250 -7.85 -11.76 11.59
N LEU A 251 -9.13 -11.40 11.48
CA LEU A 251 -9.62 -10.04 11.79
C LEU A 251 -9.44 -9.68 13.27
N ARG A 252 -9.69 -10.61 14.19
CA ARG A 252 -9.37 -10.44 15.62
C ARG A 252 -7.88 -10.22 15.86
N GLY A 253 -7.02 -10.99 15.18
CA GLY A 253 -5.57 -10.80 15.20
C GLY A 253 -5.16 -9.41 14.72
N TYR A 254 -5.84 -8.89 13.69
CA TYR A 254 -5.64 -7.55 13.18
C TYR A 254 -6.11 -6.47 14.16
N LEU A 255 -7.33 -6.57 14.69
CA LEU A 255 -7.88 -5.68 15.72
C LEU A 255 -7.00 -5.61 16.97
N LYS A 256 -6.48 -6.74 17.43
CA LYS A 256 -5.56 -6.77 18.56
C LYS A 256 -4.29 -5.96 18.27
N MET A 257 -3.76 -6.05 17.06
CA MET A 257 -2.60 -5.28 16.63
C MET A 257 -2.92 -3.78 16.53
N LEU A 258 -4.10 -3.40 16.00
CA LEU A 258 -4.56 -2.02 15.97
C LEU A 258 -4.65 -1.42 17.38
N ASN A 259 -5.22 -2.17 18.34
CA ASN A 259 -5.29 -1.74 19.73
C ASN A 259 -3.90 -1.66 20.39
N GLU A 260 -3.02 -2.65 20.16
CA GLU A 260 -1.66 -2.69 20.74
C GLU A 260 -0.79 -1.50 20.31
N TYR A 261 -1.00 -1.01 19.09
CA TYR A 261 -0.26 0.12 18.53
C TYR A 261 -1.02 1.44 18.58
N GLU A 262 -2.18 1.48 19.25
CA GLU A 262 -3.02 2.68 19.42
C GLU A 262 -3.32 3.36 18.07
N ILE A 263 -3.88 2.58 17.14
CA ILE A 263 -4.18 3.05 15.79
C ILE A 263 -5.47 3.87 15.78
N GLU A 264 -5.36 5.09 15.27
CA GLU A 264 -6.45 6.02 15.00
C GLU A 264 -6.94 5.83 13.57
N LEU A 265 -8.26 5.96 13.37
CA LEU A 265 -8.85 5.90 12.04
C LEU A 265 -8.46 7.12 11.21
N LEU A 266 -7.84 6.87 10.06
CA LEU A 266 -7.48 7.92 9.10
C LEU A 266 -8.63 8.19 8.13
N LEU A 267 -9.15 9.42 8.17
CA LEU A 267 -10.11 9.92 7.22
C LEU A 267 -9.39 10.32 5.92
N GLU A 268 -9.83 9.75 4.80
CA GLU A 268 -9.21 9.97 3.50
C GLU A 268 -10.21 10.46 2.47
N SER A 269 -9.72 11.04 1.38
CA SER A 269 -10.55 11.60 0.33
C SER A 269 -10.08 11.20 -1.07
N GLU A 270 -10.93 10.46 -1.81
CA GLU A 270 -10.62 10.08 -3.20
C GLU A 270 -10.77 11.26 -4.17
N LYS A 271 -11.74 12.14 -3.88
CA LYS A 271 -12.13 13.31 -4.67
C LYS A 271 -12.66 14.39 -3.72
N PRO A 272 -12.68 15.67 -4.12
CA PRO A 272 -13.33 16.70 -3.31
C PRO A 272 -14.74 16.25 -2.90
N LEU A 273 -15.01 16.28 -1.59
CA LEU A 273 -16.29 15.87 -1.00
C LEU A 273 -16.61 14.37 -1.12
N VAL A 274 -15.63 13.49 -1.31
CA VAL A 274 -15.82 12.04 -1.16
C VAL A 274 -14.84 11.57 -0.11
N PHE A 275 -15.35 11.14 1.05
CA PHE A 275 -14.55 10.71 2.19
C PHE A 275 -14.80 9.25 2.53
N TYR A 276 -13.78 8.58 3.08
CA TYR A 276 -13.86 7.21 3.53
C TYR A 276 -12.81 6.90 4.59
N TYR A 277 -13.00 5.78 5.30
CA TYR A 277 -11.99 5.20 6.19
C TYR A 277 -11.40 3.95 5.52
N PRO A 278 -10.15 3.99 5.02
CA PRO A 278 -9.53 2.84 4.35
C PRO A 278 -9.61 1.56 5.19
N LEU A 279 -9.44 1.71 6.51
CA LEU A 279 -9.49 0.59 7.43
C LEU A 279 -10.87 -0.09 7.47
N LEU A 280 -11.95 0.69 7.52
CA LEU A 280 -13.33 0.16 7.54
C LEU A 280 -13.71 -0.48 6.20
N ASP A 281 -13.21 0.07 5.08
CA ASP A 281 -13.40 -0.52 3.76
C ASP A 281 -12.65 -1.86 3.64
N GLY A 282 -11.46 -1.96 4.25
CA GLY A 282 -10.71 -3.21 4.38
C GLY A 282 -11.46 -4.26 5.20
N PHE A 283 -12.02 -3.87 6.34
CA PHE A 283 -12.88 -4.74 7.15
C PHE A 283 -14.09 -5.23 6.36
N THR A 284 -14.82 -4.31 5.71
CA THR A 284 -15.99 -4.61 4.88
C THR A 284 -15.67 -5.60 3.77
N SER A 285 -14.53 -5.44 3.11
CA SER A 285 -14.08 -6.35 2.05
C SER A 285 -13.82 -7.77 2.57
N MET A 286 -13.34 -7.89 3.81
CA MET A 286 -13.07 -9.18 4.46
C MET A 286 -14.34 -9.84 5.00
N HIS A 287 -15.29 -9.07 5.56
CA HIS A 287 -16.55 -9.59 6.09
C HIS A 287 -17.37 -10.36 5.05
N LYS A 288 -17.34 -9.91 3.80
CA LYS A 288 -18.02 -10.57 2.67
C LYS A 288 -17.56 -12.01 2.41
N ASN A 289 -16.39 -12.40 2.91
CA ASN A 289 -15.83 -13.73 2.71
C ASN A 289 -15.98 -14.63 3.94
N ILE A 290 -16.59 -14.15 5.04
CA ILE A 290 -16.77 -14.94 6.26
C ILE A 290 -17.80 -16.03 5.98
N ASP A 291 -17.40 -17.27 6.22
CA ASP A 291 -18.27 -18.44 6.29
C ASP A 291 -17.88 -19.20 7.56
N ASN A 292 -18.42 -18.72 8.68
CA ASN A 292 -18.12 -19.26 10.00
C ASN A 292 -19.43 -19.68 10.67
N ASP A 293 -19.51 -20.96 11.02
CA ASP A 293 -20.65 -21.56 11.72
C ASP A 293 -20.59 -21.34 13.25
N ASN A 294 -19.49 -20.76 13.76
CA ASN A 294 -19.30 -20.50 15.18
C ASN A 294 -19.67 -19.06 15.54
N ASN A 295 -20.93 -18.86 15.92
CA ASN A 295 -21.50 -17.57 16.32
C ASN A 295 -20.79 -16.96 17.53
N ASP A 296 -20.33 -17.77 18.51
CA ASP A 296 -19.65 -17.23 19.70
C ASP A 296 -18.36 -16.47 19.34
N ILE A 297 -17.57 -17.00 18.40
CA ILE A 297 -16.33 -16.36 17.94
C ILE A 297 -16.62 -15.10 17.12
N LEU A 298 -17.70 -15.11 16.34
CA LEU A 298 -18.14 -13.95 15.56
C LEU A 298 -18.64 -12.83 16.48
N LYS A 299 -19.41 -13.18 17.52
CA LYS A 299 -19.85 -12.26 18.56
C LYS A 299 -18.68 -11.57 19.26
N GLU A 300 -17.69 -12.34 19.72
CA GLU A 300 -16.47 -11.79 20.34
C GLU A 300 -15.73 -10.81 19.40
N TYR A 301 -15.68 -11.13 18.11
CA TYR A 301 -15.07 -10.23 17.11
C TYR A 301 -15.84 -8.92 16.97
N ILE A 302 -17.17 -8.95 16.91
CA ILE A 302 -18.00 -7.75 16.78
C ILE A 302 -17.90 -6.88 18.04
N ASP A 303 -17.82 -7.49 19.23
CA ASP A 303 -17.59 -6.77 20.49
C ASP A 303 -16.19 -6.11 20.50
N GLU A 304 -15.14 -6.81 20.05
CA GLU A 304 -13.79 -6.25 19.91
C GLU A 304 -13.74 -5.09 18.89
N LEU A 305 -14.50 -5.20 17.80
CA LEU A 305 -14.62 -4.16 16.78
C LEU A 305 -15.35 -2.93 17.34
N TYR A 306 -16.46 -3.14 18.06
CA TYR A 306 -17.19 -2.08 18.74
C TYR A 306 -16.29 -1.32 19.72
N ASP A 307 -15.54 -2.03 20.56
CA ASP A 307 -14.61 -1.45 21.52
C ASP A 307 -13.47 -0.67 20.84
N PHE A 308 -13.00 -1.12 19.68
CA PHE A 308 -12.02 -0.39 18.89
C PHE A 308 -12.58 0.94 18.35
N LEU A 309 -13.79 0.91 17.80
CA LEU A 309 -14.45 2.09 17.22
C LEU A 309 -14.85 3.11 18.28
N LYS A 310 -15.32 2.65 19.45
CA LYS A 310 -15.72 3.50 20.58
C LYS A 310 -14.55 4.32 21.16
N LYS A 311 -13.31 3.85 21.02
CA LYS A 311 -12.10 4.54 21.50
C LYS A 311 -11.63 5.66 20.57
N GLN A 312 -12.16 5.75 19.35
CA GLN A 312 -11.69 6.70 18.35
C GLN A 312 -12.12 8.12 18.75
N GLU A 313 -11.17 9.05 18.76
CA GLU A 313 -11.45 10.46 19.08
C GLU A 313 -12.27 11.13 17.96
N TYR A 314 -11.96 10.81 16.71
CA TYR A 314 -12.64 11.33 15.53
C TYR A 314 -13.29 10.19 14.74
N LEU A 315 -14.62 10.17 14.76
CA LEU A 315 -15.42 9.22 14.00
C LEU A 315 -16.61 9.93 13.38
N GLU A 316 -16.71 9.87 12.06
CA GLU A 316 -17.79 10.52 11.32
C GLU A 316 -19.01 9.60 11.22
N SER A 317 -20.14 10.08 11.73
CA SER A 317 -21.40 9.33 11.74
C SER A 317 -21.83 8.81 10.36
N PRO A 318 -21.74 9.59 9.25
CA PRO A 318 -22.18 9.12 7.94
C PRO A 318 -21.37 7.93 7.43
N LEU A 319 -20.09 7.88 7.76
CA LEU A 319 -19.18 6.80 7.37
C LEU A 319 -19.39 5.55 8.22
N LEU A 320 -19.71 5.71 9.50
CA LEU A 320 -20.06 4.60 10.38
C LEU A 320 -21.43 3.99 10.02
N ILE A 321 -22.41 4.82 9.68
CA ILE A 321 -23.70 4.37 9.14
C ILE A 321 -23.46 3.50 7.90
N LYS A 322 -22.70 4.03 6.93
CA LYS A 322 -22.34 3.29 5.71
C LYS A 322 -21.67 1.97 6.05
N PHE A 323 -20.70 1.97 6.97
CA PHE A 323 -20.04 0.74 7.41
C PHE A 323 -21.02 -0.28 7.98
N VAL A 324 -21.96 0.10 8.85
CA VAL A 324 -22.96 -0.82 9.40
C VAL A 324 -23.83 -1.40 8.27
N LEU A 325 -24.30 -0.55 7.37
CA LEU A 325 -25.20 -0.93 6.28
C LEU A 325 -24.52 -1.79 5.19
N ASP A 326 -23.23 -1.60 4.94
CA ASP A 326 -22.43 -2.40 4.00
C ASP A 326 -22.07 -3.80 4.53
N ASN A 327 -22.38 -4.10 5.81
CA ASN A 327 -22.01 -5.34 6.49
C ASN A 327 -23.21 -6.12 7.06
N PRO A 328 -24.26 -6.42 6.27
CA PRO A 328 -25.47 -7.09 6.75
C PRO A 328 -25.19 -8.46 7.36
N TYR A 329 -24.20 -9.19 6.84
CA TYR A 329 -23.81 -10.49 7.36
C TYR A 329 -23.42 -10.45 8.85
N LEU A 330 -22.72 -9.39 9.30
CA LEU A 330 -22.31 -9.27 10.71
C LEU A 330 -23.51 -9.08 11.63
N PHE A 331 -24.44 -8.21 11.23
CA PHE A 331 -25.52 -7.75 12.10
C PHE A 331 -26.81 -8.57 11.98
N LEU A 332 -26.90 -9.48 11.00
CA LEU A 332 -28.05 -10.38 10.83
C LEU A 332 -27.83 -11.80 11.35
N LYS A 333 -26.58 -12.26 11.40
CA LYS A 333 -26.27 -13.59 11.97
C LYS A 333 -26.25 -13.59 13.50
N GLU A 334 -26.02 -12.44 14.09
CA GLU A 334 -25.90 -12.25 15.53
C GLU A 334 -27.17 -11.64 16.15
N ASP A 335 -27.18 -11.51 17.47
CA ASP A 335 -28.27 -10.92 18.25
C ASP A 335 -28.49 -9.45 17.86
N LEU A 336 -29.77 -9.04 17.77
CA LEU A 336 -30.20 -7.65 17.51
C LEU A 336 -29.50 -6.65 18.44
N HIS A 337 -29.11 -7.08 19.64
CA HIS A 337 -28.37 -6.25 20.59
C HIS A 337 -27.08 -5.64 20.02
N GLN A 338 -26.31 -6.36 19.19
CA GLN A 338 -25.06 -5.82 18.63
C GLN A 338 -25.33 -4.72 17.60
N LEU A 339 -26.34 -4.91 16.74
CA LEU A 339 -26.80 -3.86 15.84
C LEU A 339 -27.21 -2.61 16.64
N THR A 340 -27.99 -2.79 17.71
CA THR A 340 -28.37 -1.70 18.61
C THR A 340 -27.16 -0.99 19.20
N ASN A 341 -26.15 -1.70 19.69
CA ASN A 341 -24.94 -1.07 20.25
C ASN A 341 -24.23 -0.17 19.23
N PHE A 342 -24.12 -0.61 17.98
CA PHE A 342 -23.51 0.19 16.91
C PHE A 342 -24.37 1.40 16.54
N LEU A 343 -25.70 1.24 16.50
CA LEU A 343 -26.62 2.36 16.30
C LEU A 343 -26.51 3.38 17.43
N ASP A 344 -26.52 2.94 18.69
CA ASP A 344 -26.33 3.80 19.87
C ASP A 344 -25.00 4.57 19.80
N LEU A 345 -23.93 3.91 19.35
CA LEU A 345 -22.64 4.58 19.10
C LEU A 345 -22.80 5.67 18.04
N ILE A 346 -23.44 5.38 16.89
CA ILE A 346 -23.71 6.36 15.84
C ILE A 346 -24.47 7.58 16.39
N PHE A 347 -25.54 7.36 17.16
CA PHE A 347 -26.33 8.46 17.75
C PHE A 347 -25.53 9.32 18.74
N SER A 348 -24.52 8.74 19.38
CA SER A 348 -23.66 9.46 20.32
C SER A 348 -22.60 10.35 19.66
N LEU A 349 -22.39 10.22 18.34
CA LEU A 349 -21.39 11.00 17.62
C LEU A 349 -21.85 12.43 17.37
N ASN A 350 -20.93 13.39 17.53
CA ASN A 350 -21.23 14.82 17.33
C ASN A 350 -21.64 15.16 15.89
N SER A 351 -21.21 14.37 14.90
CA SER A 351 -21.60 14.54 13.50
C SER A 351 -22.84 13.77 13.10
N PHE A 352 -23.61 13.24 14.07
CA PHE A 352 -24.86 12.55 13.81
C PHE A 352 -25.92 13.48 13.20
N ASN A 353 -26.51 13.03 12.10
CA ASN A 353 -27.69 13.61 11.49
C ASN A 353 -28.67 12.48 11.14
N ILE A 354 -29.89 12.56 11.68
CA ILE A 354 -30.95 11.58 11.40
C ILE A 354 -31.30 11.54 9.91
N GLU A 355 -31.34 12.70 9.23
CA GLU A 355 -31.70 12.78 7.81
C GLU A 355 -30.70 12.02 6.94
N GLU A 356 -29.41 11.99 7.32
CA GLU A 356 -28.38 11.23 6.60
C GLU A 356 -28.57 9.72 6.78
N LEU A 357 -28.93 9.27 7.99
CA LEU A 357 -29.27 7.86 8.23
C LEU A 357 -30.51 7.46 7.42
N GLU A 358 -31.57 8.26 7.46
CA GLU A 358 -32.79 8.02 6.69
C GLU A 358 -32.47 7.99 5.19
N TYR A 359 -31.70 8.95 4.67
CA TYR A 359 -31.26 8.98 3.28
C TYR A 359 -30.53 7.69 2.86
N GLN A 360 -29.59 7.19 3.67
CA GLN A 360 -28.86 5.97 3.36
C GLN A 360 -29.77 4.73 3.40
N LEU A 361 -30.69 4.65 4.37
CA LEU A 361 -31.70 3.58 4.45
C LEU A 361 -32.64 3.61 3.23
N PHE A 362 -33.10 4.79 2.82
CA PHE A 362 -33.94 4.95 1.63
C PHE A 362 -33.19 4.55 0.36
N ASN A 363 -31.91 4.89 0.24
CA ASN A 363 -31.08 4.47 -0.90
C ASN A 363 -30.93 2.96 -1.02
N LEU A 364 -30.67 2.27 0.08
CA LEU A 364 -30.54 0.81 0.09
C LEU A 364 -31.89 0.09 0.03
N GLY A 365 -32.94 0.74 0.51
CA GLY A 365 -34.30 0.22 0.57
C GLY A 365 -35.10 0.29 -0.73
N LYS A 366 -34.53 0.83 -1.83
CA LYS A 366 -35.22 0.90 -3.13
C LYS A 366 -35.52 -0.50 -3.65
N SER A 367 -36.79 -0.84 -3.83
CA SER A 367 -37.17 -2.14 -4.38
C SER A 367 -38.55 -2.10 -5.03
N GLU A 368 -38.58 -2.19 -6.35
CA GLU A 368 -39.84 -2.29 -7.11
C GLU A 368 -40.56 -3.63 -6.83
N ASP A 369 -39.78 -4.72 -6.69
CA ASP A 369 -40.32 -6.08 -6.52
C ASP A 369 -40.30 -6.58 -5.07
N PHE A 370 -39.71 -5.82 -4.14
CA PHE A 370 -39.52 -6.20 -2.73
C PHE A 370 -38.96 -7.61 -2.52
N VAL A 371 -37.92 -7.96 -3.27
CA VAL A 371 -37.21 -9.23 -3.08
C VAL A 371 -36.39 -9.16 -1.80
N GLU A 372 -36.68 -10.06 -0.87
CA GLU A 372 -35.99 -10.10 0.43
C GLU A 372 -34.53 -10.54 0.25
N SER A 373 -33.61 -9.70 0.73
CA SER A 373 -32.17 -9.91 0.76
C SER A 373 -31.63 -9.62 2.15
N ASP A 374 -30.38 -10.00 2.42
CA ASP A 374 -29.72 -9.64 3.69
C ASP A 374 -29.65 -8.12 3.87
N ILE A 375 -29.44 -7.35 2.78
CA ILE A 375 -29.48 -5.89 2.85
C ILE A 375 -30.86 -5.40 3.26
N SER A 376 -31.94 -5.90 2.64
CA SER A 376 -33.29 -5.44 2.98
C SER A 376 -33.69 -5.82 4.41
N LYS A 377 -33.30 -7.01 4.90
CA LYS A 377 -33.53 -7.41 6.30
C LYS A 377 -32.83 -6.47 7.28
N LEU A 378 -31.57 -6.10 7.01
CA LEU A 378 -30.85 -5.15 7.83
C LEU A 378 -31.56 -3.79 7.82
N VAL A 379 -31.92 -3.28 6.64
CA VAL A 379 -32.66 -2.02 6.49
C VAL A 379 -33.96 -2.04 7.30
N CYS A 380 -34.74 -3.12 7.21
CA CYS A 380 -35.96 -3.29 8.01
C CYS A 380 -35.69 -3.29 9.52
N ASN A 381 -34.61 -3.95 9.97
CA ASN A 381 -34.26 -3.97 11.40
C ASN A 381 -33.87 -2.58 11.91
N VAL A 382 -33.10 -1.82 11.12
CA VAL A 382 -32.75 -0.44 11.47
C VAL A 382 -34.01 0.45 11.49
N TRP A 383 -34.90 0.34 10.50
CA TRP A 383 -36.18 1.08 10.51
C TRP A 383 -37.05 0.75 11.73
N ASN A 384 -37.18 -0.53 12.09
CA ASN A 384 -37.93 -0.92 13.29
C ASN A 384 -37.36 -0.28 14.56
N TYR A 385 -36.03 -0.25 14.68
CA TYR A 385 -35.37 0.43 15.79
C TYR A 385 -35.69 1.95 15.77
N LEU A 386 -35.60 2.60 14.60
CA LEU A 386 -35.93 4.02 14.46
C LEU A 386 -37.39 4.33 14.84
N PHE A 387 -38.35 3.49 14.43
CA PHE A 387 -39.76 3.67 14.80
C PHE A 387 -39.99 3.52 16.30
N GLU A 388 -39.32 2.57 16.95
CA GLU A 388 -39.35 2.43 18.40
C GLU A 388 -38.78 3.66 19.11
N MET A 389 -37.65 4.19 18.64
CA MET A 389 -37.05 5.40 19.19
C MET A 389 -37.95 6.64 19.02
N TYR A 390 -38.64 6.73 17.88
CA TYR A 390 -39.62 7.79 17.60
C TYR A 390 -40.82 7.72 18.55
N ASP A 391 -41.43 6.54 18.72
CA ASP A 391 -42.56 6.36 19.64
C ASP A 391 -42.16 6.63 21.10
N GLN A 392 -40.89 6.38 21.45
CA GLN A 392 -40.30 6.74 22.74
C GLN A 392 -39.90 8.23 22.86
N ARG A 393 -40.12 9.03 21.80
CA ARG A 393 -39.83 10.47 21.72
C ARG A 393 -38.35 10.82 21.92
N GLN A 394 -37.48 9.94 21.47
CA GLN A 394 -36.04 10.12 21.57
C GLN A 394 -35.43 10.73 20.31
N ILE A 395 -36.08 10.53 19.15
CA ILE A 395 -35.69 11.09 17.86
C ILE A 395 -36.94 11.61 17.14
N ASP A 396 -36.72 12.59 16.25
CA ASP A 396 -37.71 13.02 15.29
C ASP A 396 -37.33 12.46 13.91
N LEU A 397 -38.24 11.74 13.28
CA LEU A 397 -38.06 11.20 11.93
C LEU A 397 -38.61 12.16 10.88
N LEU A 398 -38.01 12.16 9.69
CA LEU A 398 -38.62 12.85 8.56
C LEU A 398 -39.94 12.17 8.21
N LEU A 399 -40.89 12.98 7.75
CA LEU A 399 -42.22 12.54 7.39
C LEU A 399 -42.49 12.87 5.92
N PRO A 400 -43.21 12.00 5.19
CA PRO A 400 -43.45 12.21 3.77
C PRO A 400 -44.31 13.45 3.52
N PHE A 401 -44.02 14.19 2.45
CA PHE A 401 -44.88 15.22 1.89
C PHE A 401 -45.42 14.74 0.54
N GLU A 402 -46.74 14.67 0.38
CA GLU A 402 -47.40 14.22 -0.86
C GLU A 402 -46.88 12.87 -1.41
N ARG A 403 -46.48 11.93 -0.52
CA ARG A 403 -45.88 10.60 -0.82
C ARG A 403 -44.40 10.61 -1.21
N HIS A 404 -43.75 11.76 -1.10
CA HIS A 404 -42.34 11.92 -1.41
C HIS A 404 -41.53 12.25 -0.16
N PHE A 405 -40.30 11.76 -0.12
CA PHE A 405 -39.26 12.23 0.78
C PHE A 405 -38.23 13.00 -0.03
N GLU A 406 -37.89 14.21 0.41
CA GLU A 406 -36.75 14.95 -0.09
C GLU A 406 -35.66 14.95 0.99
N PHE A 407 -34.52 14.37 0.67
CA PHE A 407 -33.36 14.37 1.55
C PHE A 407 -32.26 15.24 0.95
N GLN A 408 -31.58 16.00 1.79
CA GLN A 408 -30.28 16.56 1.46
C GLN A 408 -29.21 15.68 2.10
N ASN A 409 -28.39 15.01 1.29
CA ASN A 409 -27.33 14.17 1.83
C ASN A 409 -26.20 15.01 2.45
N PHE A 410 -25.30 14.37 3.18
CA PHE A 410 -24.13 14.98 3.83
C PHE A 410 -23.24 15.80 2.87
N PHE A 411 -23.28 15.51 1.57
CA PHE A 411 -22.52 16.22 0.54
C PHE A 411 -23.32 17.36 -0.12
N GLY A 412 -24.53 17.64 0.35
CA GLY A 412 -25.38 18.74 -0.08
C GLY A 412 -26.21 18.47 -1.33
N MET A 413 -26.32 17.22 -1.80
CA MET A 413 -27.17 16.86 -2.94
C MET A 413 -28.59 16.51 -2.47
N ASN A 414 -29.59 17.18 -3.06
CA ASN A 414 -30.99 16.85 -2.83
C ASN A 414 -31.41 15.65 -3.68
N THR A 415 -32.06 14.67 -3.06
CA THR A 415 -32.59 13.48 -3.72
C THR A 415 -34.01 13.22 -3.25
N GLU A 416 -34.88 12.91 -4.21
CA GLU A 416 -36.28 12.61 -3.96
C GLU A 416 -36.53 11.09 -4.04
N PHE A 417 -37.37 10.58 -3.13
CA PHE A 417 -37.75 9.17 -3.05
C PHE A 417 -39.26 9.02 -2.97
N ILE A 418 -39.80 8.03 -3.69
CA ILE A 418 -41.19 7.58 -3.57
C ILE A 418 -41.24 6.54 -2.46
N TYR A 419 -42.00 6.78 -1.38
CA TYR A 419 -41.96 5.89 -0.22
C TYR A 419 -42.64 4.53 -0.46
N GLU A 420 -43.64 4.47 -1.34
CA GLU A 420 -44.40 3.25 -1.69
C GLU A 420 -43.52 2.18 -2.36
N GLU A 421 -42.42 2.59 -3.01
CA GLU A 421 -41.45 1.72 -3.70
C GLU A 421 -40.20 1.43 -2.83
N ASN A 422 -40.33 1.64 -1.52
CA ASN A 422 -39.23 1.51 -0.57
C ASN A 422 -39.58 0.54 0.57
N TRP A 423 -38.59 -0.21 1.04
CA TRP A 423 -38.70 -1.07 2.22
C TRP A 423 -39.21 -0.33 3.47
N TYR A 424 -38.97 0.98 3.59
CA TYR A 424 -39.59 1.85 4.59
C TYR A 424 -41.10 1.63 4.73
N SER A 425 -41.86 1.65 3.62
CA SER A 425 -43.32 1.52 3.64
C SER A 425 -43.77 0.19 4.22
N LYS A 426 -43.14 -0.92 3.79
CA LYS A 426 -43.45 -2.26 4.29
C LYS A 426 -43.10 -2.40 5.76
N THR A 427 -41.91 -1.94 6.17
CA THR A 427 -41.51 -1.99 7.57
C THR A 427 -42.43 -1.16 8.45
N LEU A 428 -42.88 0.01 7.98
CA LEU A 428 -43.80 0.87 8.72
C LEU A 428 -45.16 0.18 8.95
N VAL A 429 -45.73 -0.44 7.90
CA VAL A 429 -46.99 -1.21 8.01
C VAL A 429 -46.82 -2.34 9.03
N ASP A 430 -45.77 -3.16 8.87
CA ASP A 430 -45.50 -4.27 9.77
C ASP A 430 -45.29 -3.83 11.24
N TYR A 431 -44.63 -2.68 11.45
CA TYR A 431 -44.38 -2.12 12.78
C TYR A 431 -45.66 -1.66 13.45
N VAL A 432 -46.49 -0.90 12.75
CA VAL A 432 -47.73 -0.33 13.28
C VAL A 432 -48.78 -1.41 13.54
N GLU A 433 -48.85 -2.45 12.71
CA GLU A 433 -49.71 -3.61 12.97
C GLU A 433 -49.35 -4.31 14.30
N LYS A 434 -48.05 -4.39 14.60
CA LYS A 434 -47.55 -4.95 15.87
C LYS A 434 -47.69 -3.96 17.05
N ASN A 435 -47.67 -2.66 16.77
CA ASN A 435 -47.73 -1.58 17.75
C ASN A 435 -48.91 -0.62 17.48
N PRO A 436 -50.17 -1.05 17.72
CA PRO A 436 -51.36 -0.27 17.35
C PRO A 436 -51.54 1.04 18.12
N LYS A 437 -50.70 1.30 19.14
CA LYS A 437 -50.67 2.56 19.89
C LYS A 437 -49.61 3.55 19.39
N SER A 438 -48.85 3.16 18.37
CA SER A 438 -47.79 3.98 17.77
C SER A 438 -48.36 5.29 17.25
N GLU A 439 -47.62 6.39 17.44
CA GLU A 439 -47.99 7.70 16.88
C GLU A 439 -47.88 7.69 15.34
N LEU A 440 -47.13 6.73 14.78
CA LEU A 440 -46.97 6.50 13.34
C LEU A 440 -48.22 5.90 12.67
N TYR A 441 -49.20 5.39 13.43
CA TYR A 441 -50.43 4.80 12.88
C TYR A 441 -51.17 5.77 11.94
N ASN A 442 -51.20 7.06 12.30
CA ASN A 442 -51.88 8.10 11.53
C ASN A 442 -51.08 8.55 10.29
N ARG A 443 -49.89 7.99 10.05
CA ARG A 443 -48.98 8.35 8.95
C ARG A 443 -48.97 7.33 7.80
N ILE A 444 -49.69 6.20 7.96
CA ILE A 444 -49.88 5.19 6.91
C ILE A 444 -51.01 5.59 5.92
N LEU A 445 -51.94 6.43 6.36
CA LEU A 445 -53.07 6.97 5.60
C LEU A 445 -52.74 8.34 5.00
#